data_AF-A0A924BL48-F1
#
_entry.id   AF-A0A924BL48-F1
#
_cell.length_a   1.000
_cell.length_b   1.000
_cell.length_c   1.000
_cell.angle_alpha   90.00
_cell.angle_beta   90.00
_cell.angle_gamma   90.00
#
_symmetry.space_group_name_H-M   'P 1'
#
loop_
_entity.id
_entity.type
_entity.pdbx_description
1 polymer ?
#
loop_
_entity_poly.entity_id
_entity_poly.type
_entity_poly.pdbx_seq_one_letter_code
_entity_poly.pdbx_strand_id
1 'polypeptide(L)' 'MPTGTVKWFNSTKGYGFIAPDSGGKDVFVHISAVERAGLKGLNDNQKIGFEL' A
#
# COMPACT_ATOMS: atom_id res chain seq x y z
N MET A 1 11.49 6.81 -5.36
CA MET A 1 10.59 6.05 -4.47
C MET A 1 9.60 7.00 -3.81
N PRO A 2 8.41 7.21 -4.39
CA PRO A 2 7.33 7.89 -3.68
C PRO A 2 6.96 7.12 -2.40
N THR A 3 6.70 7.87 -1.33
CA THR A 3 6.26 7.30 -0.04
C THR A 3 4.80 7.63 0.23
N GLY A 4 4.12 6.73 0.93
CA GLY A 4 2.77 6.97 1.40
C GLY A 4 2.44 6.17 2.63
N THR A 5 1.30 6.49 3.21
CA THR A 5 0.77 5.82 4.40
C THR A 5 -0.36 4.91 3.97
N VAL A 6 -0.30 3.65 4.36
CA VAL A 6 -1.37 2.69 4.10
C VAL A 6 -2.60 3.15 4.87
N LYS A 7 -3.63 3.55 4.14
CA LYS A 7 -4.89 4.01 4.75
C LYS A 7 -5.64 2.82 5.32
N TRP A 8 -5.70 1.75 4.53
CA TRP A 8 -6.21 0.46 4.94
C TRP A 8 -5.75 -0.60 3.94
N PHE A 9 -5.60 -1.83 4.42
CA PHE A 9 -5.31 -2.97 3.59
C PHE A 9 -6.12 -4.17 4.08
N ASN A 10 -6.74 -4.87 3.15
CA ASN A 10 -7.50 -6.07 3.46
C ASN A 10 -6.76 -7.28 2.90
N SER A 11 -6.00 -7.95 3.77
CA SER A 11 -5.25 -9.17 3.41
C SER A 11 -6.17 -10.31 2.99
N THR A 12 -7.39 -10.37 3.53
CA THR A 12 -8.38 -11.40 3.18
C THR A 12 -8.91 -11.23 1.76
N LYS A 13 -9.16 -9.98 1.34
CA LYS A 13 -9.58 -9.68 -0.03
C LYS A 13 -8.40 -9.47 -1.00
N GLY A 14 -7.21 -9.26 -0.48
CA GLY A 14 -5.99 -9.08 -1.27
C GLY A 14 -5.84 -7.70 -1.92
N TYR A 15 -6.41 -6.64 -1.34
CA TYR A 15 -6.24 -5.29 -1.86
C TYR A 15 -6.36 -4.23 -0.78
N GLY A 16 -5.89 -3.02 -1.08
CA GLY A 16 -5.97 -1.87 -0.17
C GLY A 16 -5.73 -0.55 -0.87
N PHE A 17 -5.60 0.50 -0.07
CA PHE A 17 -5.31 1.85 -0.52
C PHE A 17 -4.21 2.50 0.31
N ILE A 18 -3.35 3.24 -0.39
CA ILE A 18 -2.23 3.99 0.17
C ILE A 18 -2.49 5.47 -0.10
N ALA A 19 -2.41 6.29 0.94
CA ALA A 19 -2.44 7.74 0.82
C ALA A 19 -1.00 8.25 0.57
N PRO A 20 -0.71 8.86 -0.59
CA PRO A 20 0.62 9.42 -0.87
C PRO A 20 0.93 10.62 0.03
N ASP A 21 2.15 10.69 0.55
CA ASP A 21 2.62 11.78 1.43
C ASP A 21 2.73 13.12 0.68
N SER A 22 2.99 13.05 -0.63
CA SER A 22 3.05 14.22 -1.52
C SER A 22 1.70 14.92 -1.72
N GLY A 23 0.61 14.39 -1.14
CA GLY A 23 -0.75 14.82 -1.41
C GLY A 23 -1.24 14.32 -2.77
N GLY A 24 -2.48 13.85 -2.84
CA GLY A 24 -3.03 13.32 -4.10
C GLY A 24 -4.17 12.34 -3.90
N LYS A 25 -4.50 11.62 -4.98
CA LYS A 25 -5.50 10.55 -4.95
C LYS A 25 -4.94 9.33 -4.23
N ASP A 26 -5.81 8.63 -3.51
CA ASP A 26 -5.49 7.35 -2.90
C ASP A 26 -5.02 6.36 -3.98
N VAL A 27 -3.85 5.76 -3.77
CA VAL A 27 -3.22 4.79 -4.66
C VAL A 27 -3.75 3.41 -4.34
N PHE A 28 -4.30 2.71 -5.34
CA PHE A 28 -4.75 1.34 -5.18
C PHE A 28 -3.54 0.39 -5.13
N VAL A 29 -3.54 -0.52 -4.16
CA VAL A 29 -2.51 -1.56 -4.04
C VAL A 29 -3.15 -2.95 -4.05
N HIS A 30 -2.58 -3.83 -4.87
CA HIS A 30 -2.98 -5.24 -4.95
C HIS A 30 -2.00 -6.13 -4.18
N ILE A 31 -2.49 -7.22 -3.59
CA ILE A 31 -1.68 -8.19 -2.84
C ILE A 31 -0.52 -8.74 -3.67
N SER A 32 -0.68 -8.89 -4.99
CA SER A 32 0.40 -9.34 -5.87
C SER A 32 1.63 -8.43 -5.84
N ALA A 33 1.45 -7.11 -5.65
CA ALA A 33 2.57 -6.18 -5.51
C ALA A 33 3.26 -6.35 -4.14
N VAL A 34 2.47 -6.58 -3.11
CA VAL A 34 2.94 -6.83 -1.73
C VAL A 34 3.70 -8.15 -1.66
N GLU A 35 3.18 -9.21 -2.27
CA GLU A 35 3.82 -10.52 -2.38
C GLU A 35 5.10 -10.48 -3.20
N ARG A 36 5.15 -9.69 -4.29
CA ARG A 36 6.39 -9.46 -5.06
C ARG A 36 7.47 -8.76 -4.24
N ALA A 37 7.07 -7.93 -3.28
CA ALA A 37 7.99 -7.33 -2.31
C ALA A 37 8.39 -8.31 -1.18
N GLY A 38 7.90 -9.56 -1.19
CA GLY A 38 8.13 -10.55 -0.14
C GLY A 38 7.32 -10.30 1.14
N LEU A 39 6.34 -9.40 1.08
CA LEU A 39 5.46 -9.06 2.19
C LEU A 39 4.18 -9.88 2.09
N LYS A 40 3.65 -10.35 3.22
CA LYS A 40 2.35 -11.07 3.26
C LYS A 40 1.13 -10.15 3.33
N GLY A 41 1.37 -8.85 3.52
CA GLY A 41 0.32 -7.85 3.70
C GLY A 41 0.91 -6.51 4.09
N LEU A 42 0.04 -5.53 4.25
CA LEU A 42 0.36 -4.20 4.75
C LEU A 42 -0.44 -3.94 6.02
N ASN A 43 0.18 -3.30 7.00
CA ASN A 43 -0.52 -2.85 8.20
C ASN A 43 -1.19 -1.49 7.93
N ASP A 44 -2.33 -1.24 8.56
CA ASP A 44 -2.95 0.08 8.55
C ASP A 44 -2.04 1.11 9.23
N ASN A 45 -2.09 2.36 8.74
CA ASN A 45 -1.21 3.46 9.15
C ASN A 45 0.29 3.22 8.96
N GLN A 46 0.68 2.15 8.27
CA GLN A 46 2.09 1.88 8.01
C GLN A 46 2.62 2.81 6.92
N LYS A 47 3.75 3.47 7.18
CA LYS A 47 4.46 4.26 6.16
C LYS A 47 5.30 3.32 5.29
N ILE A 48 5.05 3.32 3.99
CA ILE A 48 5.75 2.47 3.02
C ILE A 48 6.19 3.28 1.80
N GLY A 49 7.32 2.88 1.21
CA GLY A 49 7.71 3.31 -0.12
C GLY A 49 7.00 2.43 -1.15
N PHE A 50 6.42 3.03 -2.18
CA PHE A 50 5.86 2.33 -3.32
C PHE A 50 6.44 2.89 -4.61
N GLU A 51 6.33 2.13 -5.70
CA GLU A 51 6.70 2.56 -7.05
C GLU A 51 5.53 2.22 -7.96
N LEU A 52 5.12 3.17 -8.80
CA LEU A 52 3.94 3.04 -9.68
C LEU A 52 4.34 2.38 -11.01
#